data_AF-A0A257ML52-F1
#
_entry.id   AF-A0A257ML52-F1
#
_cell.length_a   1.000
_cell.length_b   1.000
_cell.length_c   1.000
_cell.angle_alpha   90.00
_cell.angle_beta   90.00
_cell.angle_gamma   90.00
#
_symmetry.space_group_name_H-M   'P 1'
#
loop_
_entity.id
_entity.type
_entity.pdbx_description
1 polymer ?
#
loop_
_entity_poly.entity_id
_entity_poly.type
_entity_poly.pdbx_seq_one_letter_code
_entity_poly.pdbx_strand_id
1 'polypeptide(L)'
;MLGFARKEGIKIDGIAFSQGPGLGPCLRTVATAARALSLRFSLPLIGVNHCVAHIEVGKWQSGARDPAVIYVSGANSQVLALRQGRYRIFGETLDISVGNAIDKFARSVGLPHPGGPKVEELARGAKEYIPLPYTVKGMDLSFSGLATAATEATKKYDLADVCYSLQETAFAMLVEVT
;
A
#
# COMPACT_ATOMS: atom_id res chain seq x y z
N MET A 1 0.06 -0.71 25.92
CA MET A 1 -1.28 -1.21 25.55
C MET A 1 -2.00 -1.89 26.70
N LEU A 2 -1.57 -3.07 27.19
CA LEU A 2 -2.24 -3.74 28.33
C LEU A 2 -2.23 -2.93 29.63
N GLY A 3 -1.10 -2.26 29.92
CA GLY A 3 -1.00 -1.35 31.05
C GLY A 3 -1.85 -0.07 30.90
N PHE A 4 -2.23 0.31 29.67
CA PHE A 4 -3.15 1.41 29.42
C PHE A 4 -4.59 0.95 29.60
N ALA A 5 -4.98 -0.16 28.97
CA ALA A 5 -6.31 -0.75 29.11
C ALA A 5 -6.67 -1.02 30.58
N ARG A 6 -5.73 -1.54 31.38
CA ARG A 6 -5.92 -1.77 32.82
C ARG A 6 -6.07 -0.48 33.62
N LYS A 7 -5.40 0.61 33.24
CA LYS A 7 -5.54 1.93 33.90
C LYS A 7 -6.89 2.59 33.58
N GLU A 8 -7.37 2.42 32.36
CA GLU A 8 -8.64 2.98 31.88
C GLU A 8 -9.85 2.09 32.16
N GLY A 9 -9.68 0.94 32.84
CA GLY A 9 -10.78 0.00 33.09
C GLY A 9 -11.34 -0.67 31.83
N ILE A 10 -10.60 -0.64 30.72
CA ILE A 10 -11.00 -1.25 29.45
C ILE A 10 -10.86 -2.76 29.56
N LYS A 11 -11.98 -3.47 29.49
CA LYS A 11 -12.01 -4.93 29.41
C LYS A 11 -11.57 -5.39 28.02
N ILE A 12 -10.66 -6.34 27.97
CA ILE A 12 -10.18 -6.94 26.71
C ILE A 12 -10.82 -8.32 26.59
N ASP A 13 -11.66 -8.51 25.59
CA ASP A 13 -12.40 -9.75 25.37
C ASP A 13 -11.79 -10.63 24.25
N GLY A 14 -10.75 -10.17 23.55
CA GLY A 14 -10.11 -10.93 22.48
C GLY A 14 -8.81 -10.31 21.97
N ILE A 15 -8.03 -11.11 21.24
CA ILE A 15 -6.77 -10.69 20.62
C ILE A 15 -6.86 -10.95 19.12
N ALA A 16 -6.74 -9.89 18.33
CA ALA A 16 -6.66 -9.98 16.88
C ALA A 16 -5.21 -9.78 16.40
N PHE A 17 -4.81 -10.46 15.32
CA PHE A 17 -3.50 -10.26 14.71
C PHE A 17 -3.58 -10.36 13.18
N SER A 18 -2.67 -9.65 12.50
CA SER A 18 -2.53 -9.76 11.04
C SER A 18 -1.98 -11.14 10.69
N GLN A 19 -2.81 -11.97 10.08
CA GLN A 19 -2.47 -13.32 9.65
C GLN A 19 -1.79 -13.32 8.27
N GLY A 20 -2.08 -12.32 7.45
CA GLY A 20 -1.49 -12.12 6.12
C GLY A 20 -2.42 -11.37 5.17
N PRO A 21 -1.98 -11.07 3.94
CA PRO A 21 -0.64 -11.35 3.40
C PRO A 21 0.45 -10.46 4.03
N GLY A 22 1.72 -10.82 3.83
CA GLY A 22 2.87 -10.07 4.36
C GLY A 22 4.16 -10.89 4.40
N LEU A 23 5.24 -10.27 4.89
CA LEU A 23 6.56 -10.91 5.00
C LEU A 23 6.53 -12.05 6.03
N GLY A 24 6.86 -13.26 5.58
CA GLY A 24 6.84 -14.48 6.40
C GLY A 24 7.54 -14.36 7.77
N PRO A 25 8.77 -13.82 7.86
CA PRO A 25 9.43 -13.61 9.15
C PRO A 25 8.66 -12.67 10.08
N CYS A 26 8.13 -11.55 9.59
CA CYS A 26 7.35 -10.60 10.37
C CYS A 26 6.03 -11.23 10.85
N LEU A 27 5.33 -11.94 9.96
CA LEU A 27 4.09 -12.64 10.30
C LEU A 27 4.30 -13.71 11.37
N ARG A 28 5.40 -14.46 11.31
CA ARG A 28 5.75 -15.44 12.36
C ARG A 28 5.96 -14.76 13.72
N THR A 29 6.71 -13.67 13.76
CA THR A 29 6.96 -12.92 15.00
C THR A 29 5.65 -12.43 15.62
N VAL A 30 4.77 -11.80 14.83
CA VAL A 30 3.48 -11.30 15.29
C VAL A 30 2.56 -12.44 15.75
N ALA A 31 2.49 -13.53 14.97
CA ALA A 31 1.67 -14.69 15.32
C ALA A 31 2.13 -15.39 16.60
N THR A 32 3.44 -15.43 16.88
CA THR A 32 3.98 -15.96 18.14
C THR A 32 3.61 -15.08 19.32
N ALA A 33 3.79 -13.76 19.19
CA ALA A 33 3.41 -12.81 20.24
C ALA A 33 1.91 -12.85 20.55
N ALA A 34 1.06 -12.87 19.52
CA ALA A 34 -0.39 -12.92 19.67
C ALA A 34 -0.87 -14.22 20.35
N ARG A 35 -0.28 -15.37 19.98
CA ARG A 35 -0.55 -16.66 20.64
C ARG A 35 -0.12 -16.67 22.11
N ALA A 36 1.06 -16.13 22.42
CA ALA A 36 1.53 -16.03 23.80
C ALA A 36 0.59 -15.19 24.66
N LEU A 37 0.08 -14.06 24.12
CA LEU A 37 -0.90 -13.23 24.80
C LEU A 37 -2.25 -13.95 24.99
N SER A 38 -2.76 -14.62 23.96
CA SER A 38 -4.02 -15.37 24.03
C SER A 38 -3.96 -16.48 25.09
N LEU A 39 -2.88 -17.25 25.12
CA LEU A 39 -2.67 -18.28 26.14
C LEU A 39 -2.56 -17.68 27.55
N ARG A 40 -1.80 -16.59 27.71
CA ARG A 40 -1.58 -15.95 29.02
C ARG A 40 -2.87 -15.40 29.64
N PHE A 41 -3.74 -14.82 28.84
CA PHE A 41 -4.96 -14.16 29.31
C PHE A 41 -6.23 -15.02 29.12
N SER A 42 -6.09 -16.23 28.56
CA SER A 42 -7.20 -17.11 28.23
C SER A 42 -8.27 -16.42 27.38
N LEU A 43 -7.83 -15.60 26.42
CA LEU A 43 -8.70 -14.84 25.52
C LEU A 43 -8.73 -15.46 24.12
N PRO A 44 -9.86 -15.35 23.39
CA PRO A 44 -9.96 -15.82 22.02
C PRO A 44 -8.94 -15.10 21.12
N LEU A 45 -8.37 -15.87 20.18
CA LEU A 45 -7.41 -15.39 19.19
C LEU A 45 -8.06 -15.36 17.81
N ILE A 46 -8.03 -14.21 17.14
CA ILE A 46 -8.64 -13.99 15.83
C ILE A 46 -7.55 -13.66 14.80
N GLY A 47 -7.45 -14.48 13.76
CA GLY A 47 -6.64 -14.18 12.59
C GLY A 47 -7.37 -13.20 11.67
N VAL A 48 -6.70 -12.12 11.28
CA VAL A 48 -7.28 -11.06 10.45
C VAL A 48 -6.53 -10.95 9.13
N ASN A 49 -7.26 -10.85 8.02
CA ASN A 49 -6.69 -10.54 6.72
C ASN A 49 -6.27 -9.06 6.66
N HIS A 50 -5.01 -8.80 6.34
CA HIS A 50 -4.41 -7.47 6.33
C HIS A 50 -5.11 -6.51 5.37
N CYS A 51 -5.37 -6.94 4.14
CA CYS A 51 -5.99 -6.10 3.10
C CYS A 51 -7.44 -5.77 3.47
N VAL A 52 -8.21 -6.77 3.94
CA VAL A 52 -9.60 -6.56 4.37
C VAL A 52 -9.67 -5.64 5.59
N ALA A 53 -8.70 -5.73 6.52
CA ALA A 53 -8.64 -4.83 7.66
C ALA A 53 -8.50 -3.36 7.24
N HIS A 54 -7.67 -3.07 6.22
CA HIS A 54 -7.56 -1.72 5.66
C HIS A 54 -8.91 -1.22 5.11
N ILE A 55 -9.63 -2.06 4.37
CA ILE A 55 -10.93 -1.71 3.79
C ILE A 55 -11.97 -1.46 4.88
N GLU A 56 -12.10 -2.36 5.87
CA GLU A 56 -13.13 -2.24 6.90
C GLU A 56 -12.87 -1.06 7.85
N VAL A 57 -11.62 -0.78 8.22
CA VAL A 57 -11.28 0.42 8.99
C VAL A 57 -11.58 1.69 8.19
N GLY A 58 -11.26 1.69 6.89
CA GLY A 58 -11.60 2.80 5.99
C GLY A 58 -13.10 3.05 5.89
N LYS A 59 -13.90 1.99 5.73
CA LYS A 59 -15.38 2.07 5.73
C LYS A 59 -15.91 2.61 7.05
N TRP A 60 -15.38 2.13 8.17
CA TRP A 60 -15.77 2.58 9.51
C TRP A 60 -15.49 4.07 9.73
N GLN A 61 -14.32 4.57 9.33
CA GLN A 61 -13.96 5.98 9.52
C GLN A 61 -14.66 6.92 8.54
N SER A 62 -14.85 6.50 7.29
CA SER A 62 -15.44 7.35 6.23
C SER A 62 -16.96 7.29 6.16
N GLY A 63 -17.59 6.27 6.74
CA GLY A 63 -19.02 5.99 6.56
C GLY A 63 -19.37 5.36 5.20
N ALA A 64 -18.37 4.97 4.39
CA ALA A 64 -18.60 4.28 3.12
C ALA A 64 -19.25 2.90 3.36
N ARG A 65 -20.31 2.59 2.60
CA ARG A 65 -21.12 1.36 2.78
C ARG A 65 -20.64 0.19 1.93
N ASP A 66 -20.56 0.40 0.62
CA ASP A 66 -20.13 -0.62 -0.36
C ASP A 66 -19.19 -0.01 -1.42
N PRO A 67 -17.98 0.40 -1.03
CA PRO A 67 -17.04 1.06 -1.93
C PRO A 67 -16.32 0.06 -2.85
N ALA A 68 -16.03 0.50 -4.08
CA ALA A 68 -14.85 0.03 -4.79
C ALA A 68 -13.62 0.72 -4.16
N VAL A 69 -12.60 -0.06 -3.80
CA VAL A 69 -11.44 0.41 -3.05
C VAL A 69 -10.18 0.17 -3.85
N ILE A 70 -9.42 1.23 -4.06
CA ILE A 70 -8.04 1.12 -4.50
C ILE A 70 -7.13 1.01 -3.27
N TYR A 71 -6.56 -0.17 -3.07
CA TYR A 71 -5.63 -0.45 -1.99
C TYR A 71 -4.20 -0.28 -2.47
N VAL A 72 -3.58 0.81 -2.05
CA VAL A 72 -2.22 1.18 -2.41
C VAL A 72 -1.33 1.22 -1.18
N SER A 73 -0.20 0.52 -1.23
CA SER A 73 0.83 0.49 -0.20
C SER A 73 2.21 0.24 -0.79
N GLY A 74 3.24 0.22 0.06
CA GLY A 74 4.59 -0.15 -0.33
C GLY A 74 4.73 -1.57 -0.90
N ALA A 75 3.76 -2.46 -0.70
CA ALA A 75 3.81 -3.85 -1.17
C ALA A 75 2.57 -4.32 -1.95
N ASN A 76 1.47 -3.56 -1.93
CA ASN A 76 0.22 -3.93 -2.59
C ASN A 76 -0.30 -2.78 -3.46
N SER A 77 -0.82 -3.11 -4.64
CA SER A 77 -1.58 -2.21 -5.51
C SER A 77 -2.70 -3.03 -6.13
N GLN A 78 -3.91 -2.89 -5.60
CA GLN A 78 -5.06 -3.73 -5.93
C GLN A 78 -6.35 -2.90 -5.95
N VAL A 79 -7.27 -3.24 -6.85
CA VAL A 79 -8.64 -2.73 -6.90
C VAL A 79 -9.55 -3.82 -6.37
N LEU A 80 -10.26 -3.56 -5.26
CA LEU A 80 -11.10 -4.53 -4.58
C LEU A 80 -12.52 -4.02 -4.39
N ALA A 81 -13.49 -4.93 -4.45
CA ALA A 81 -14.87 -4.63 -4.04
C ALA A 81 -15.53 -5.87 -3.44
N LEU A 82 -16.59 -5.65 -2.66
CA LEU A 82 -17.40 -6.73 -2.11
C LEU A 82 -18.36 -7.25 -3.20
N ARG A 83 -18.23 -8.54 -3.56
CA ARG A 83 -19.17 -9.20 -4.48
C ARG A 83 -19.55 -10.59 -3.97
N GLN A 84 -20.85 -10.85 -3.95
CA GLN A 84 -21.42 -12.13 -3.52
C GLN A 84 -20.89 -12.57 -2.14
N GLY A 85 -20.82 -11.62 -1.20
CA GLY A 85 -20.38 -11.88 0.18
C GLY A 85 -18.87 -12.10 0.35
N ARG A 86 -18.04 -11.86 -0.66
CA ARG A 86 -16.57 -11.97 -0.57
C ARG A 86 -15.90 -10.74 -1.16
N TYR A 87 -14.83 -10.28 -0.54
CA TYR A 87 -13.93 -9.31 -1.18
C TYR A 87 -13.23 -9.99 -2.36
N ARG A 88 -13.33 -9.36 -3.53
CA ARG A 88 -12.70 -9.83 -4.76
C ARG A 88 -11.77 -8.75 -5.30
N ILE A 89 -10.65 -9.20 -5.86
CA ILE A 89 -9.72 -8.37 -6.61
C ILE A 89 -10.24 -8.29 -8.05
N PHE A 90 -10.42 -7.07 -8.54
CA PHE A 90 -10.84 -6.78 -9.91
C PHE A 90 -9.67 -6.42 -10.80
N GLY A 91 -8.66 -5.77 -10.24
CA GLY A 91 -7.41 -5.46 -10.90
C GLY A 91 -6.26 -5.45 -9.90
N GLU A 92 -5.08 -5.85 -10.33
CA GLU A 92 -3.89 -5.75 -9.51
C GLU A 92 -2.63 -5.44 -10.31
N THR A 93 -1.56 -5.07 -9.60
CA THR A 93 -0.26 -5.01 -10.23
C THR A 93 0.22 -6.41 -10.63
N LEU A 94 0.73 -6.54 -11.85
CA LEU A 94 1.32 -7.76 -12.39
C LEU A 94 2.78 -7.95 -11.94
N ASP A 95 3.39 -6.92 -11.37
CA ASP A 95 4.81 -6.94 -11.00
C ASP A 95 5.10 -6.40 -9.58
N ILE A 96 5.29 -5.09 -9.43
CA ILE A 96 5.60 -4.41 -8.18
C ILE A 96 4.48 -3.43 -7.87
N SER A 97 4.24 -3.14 -6.59
CA SER A 97 3.30 -2.07 -6.23
C SER A 97 3.83 -0.70 -6.64
N VAL A 98 2.93 0.26 -6.81
CA VAL A 98 3.30 1.67 -7.07
C VAL A 98 4.18 2.24 -5.95
N GLY A 99 3.91 1.87 -4.69
CA GLY A 99 4.74 2.29 -3.56
C GLY A 99 6.17 1.76 -3.67
N ASN A 100 6.33 0.50 -4.07
CA ASN A 100 7.65 -0.09 -4.31
C ASN A 100 8.34 0.54 -5.52
N ALA A 101 7.60 0.85 -6.59
CA ALA A 101 8.12 1.50 -7.78
C ALA A 101 8.69 2.89 -7.46
N ILE A 102 7.96 3.70 -6.68
CA ILE A 102 8.40 5.01 -6.23
C ILE A 102 9.62 4.90 -5.30
N ASP A 103 9.62 3.98 -4.33
CA ASP A 103 10.78 3.77 -3.45
C ASP A 103 12.03 3.28 -4.22
N LYS A 104 11.83 2.43 -5.24
CA LYS A 104 12.90 1.94 -6.11
C LYS A 104 13.50 3.07 -6.95
N PHE A 105 12.64 3.92 -7.53
CA PHE A 105 13.08 5.12 -8.24
C PHE A 105 13.83 6.07 -7.29
N ALA A 106 13.24 6.42 -6.15
CA ALA A 106 13.86 7.31 -5.15
C ALA A 106 15.26 6.83 -4.76
N ARG A 107 15.43 5.53 -4.50
CA ARG A 107 16.74 4.94 -4.20
C ARG A 107 17.74 5.08 -5.34
N SER A 108 17.30 4.89 -6.59
CA SER A 108 18.19 4.98 -7.77
C SER A 108 18.74 6.39 -8.01
N VAL A 109 17.99 7.42 -7.58
CA VAL A 109 18.38 8.83 -7.69
C VAL A 109 19.03 9.37 -6.41
N GLY A 110 19.35 8.50 -5.44
CA GLY A 110 20.05 8.85 -4.20
C GLY A 110 19.17 9.47 -3.11
N LEU A 111 17.84 9.40 -3.22
CA LEU A 111 16.93 9.89 -2.19
C LEU A 111 16.80 8.88 -1.03
N PRO A 112 16.75 9.35 0.23
CA PRO A 112 16.57 8.49 1.38
C PRO A 112 15.15 7.90 1.45
N HIS A 113 15.01 6.76 2.13
CA HIS A 113 13.70 6.18 2.44
C HIS A 113 13.06 6.94 3.63
N PRO A 114 11.74 7.22 3.63
CA PRO A 114 10.73 6.87 2.61
C PRO A 114 10.79 7.75 1.35
N GLY A 115 10.76 7.12 0.18
CA GLY A 115 10.94 7.79 -1.11
C GLY A 115 9.72 8.59 -1.55
N GLY A 116 8.52 8.11 -1.23
CA GLY A 116 7.24 8.73 -1.63
C GLY A 116 7.16 10.23 -1.33
N PRO A 117 7.28 10.66 -0.05
CA PRO A 117 7.21 12.08 0.31
C PRO A 117 8.28 12.94 -0.37
N LYS A 118 9.46 12.37 -0.65
CA LYS A 118 10.57 13.10 -1.28
C LYS A 118 10.34 13.30 -2.77
N VAL A 119 9.81 12.29 -3.45
CA VAL A 119 9.40 12.39 -4.86
C VAL A 119 8.28 13.42 -5.00
N GLU A 120 7.28 13.41 -4.10
CA GLU A 120 6.20 14.40 -4.10
C GLU A 120 6.70 15.83 -3.86
N GLU A 121 7.64 16.01 -2.92
CA GLU A 121 8.24 17.32 -2.64
C GLU A 121 8.99 17.87 -3.86
N LEU A 122 9.78 17.04 -4.54
CA LEU A 122 10.52 17.43 -5.73
C LEU A 122 9.62 17.70 -6.95
N ALA A 123 8.54 16.91 -7.11
CA ALA A 123 7.59 17.07 -8.21
C ALA A 123 6.97 18.47 -8.27
N ARG A 124 6.85 19.18 -7.14
CA ARG A 124 6.30 20.55 -7.08
C ARG A 124 7.15 21.59 -7.83
N GLY A 125 8.43 21.29 -8.07
CA GLY A 125 9.35 22.16 -8.80
C GLY A 125 9.34 21.96 -10.32
N ALA A 126 8.51 21.03 -10.83
CA ALA A 126 8.47 20.70 -12.24
C ALA A 126 7.99 21.86 -13.12
N LYS A 127 8.55 21.94 -14.31
CA LYS A 127 8.22 22.90 -15.36
C LYS A 127 7.56 22.23 -16.55
N GLU A 128 7.83 20.94 -16.76
CA GLU A 128 7.30 20.19 -17.89
C GLU A 128 6.95 18.74 -17.52
N TYR A 129 6.10 18.15 -18.36
CA TYR A 129 5.75 16.74 -18.29
C TYR A 129 6.57 15.96 -19.32
N ILE A 130 7.25 14.92 -18.85
CA ILE A 130 8.06 13.99 -19.63
C ILE A 130 7.23 12.74 -19.89
N PRO A 131 6.97 12.36 -21.15
CA PRO A 131 6.26 11.13 -21.45
C PRO A 131 6.99 9.89 -20.93
N LEU A 132 6.34 9.15 -20.04
CA LEU A 132 6.80 7.86 -19.53
C LEU A 132 5.88 6.71 -19.98
N PRO A 133 6.33 5.45 -19.93
CA PRO A 133 5.52 4.31 -20.35
C PRO A 133 4.24 4.16 -19.52
N TYR A 134 3.09 4.21 -20.19
CA TYR A 134 1.77 4.03 -19.60
C TYR A 134 1.29 2.59 -19.82
N THR A 135 1.31 1.74 -18.78
CA THR A 135 1.12 0.28 -18.94
C THR A 135 -0.09 -0.24 -18.16
N VAL A 136 -1.26 -0.17 -18.79
CA VAL A 136 -2.52 -0.74 -18.29
C VAL A 136 -2.93 -1.91 -19.19
N LYS A 137 -3.36 -3.03 -18.60
CA LYS A 137 -3.79 -4.25 -19.29
C LYS A 137 -5.15 -4.69 -18.76
N GLY A 138 -6.22 -4.20 -19.37
CA GLY A 138 -7.57 -4.41 -18.83
C GLY A 138 -7.72 -3.64 -17.52
N MET A 139 -7.85 -4.35 -16.40
CA MET A 139 -7.85 -3.74 -15.05
C MET A 139 -6.51 -3.89 -14.32
N ASP A 140 -5.52 -4.57 -14.94
CA ASP A 140 -4.24 -4.83 -14.32
C ASP A 140 -3.18 -3.80 -14.71
N LEU A 141 -2.16 -3.64 -13.86
CA LEU A 141 -1.15 -2.59 -13.94
C LEU A 141 0.27 -3.18 -13.97
N SER A 142 1.25 -2.44 -14.49
CA SER A 142 2.67 -2.79 -14.35
C SER A 142 3.52 -1.55 -14.14
N PHE A 143 4.29 -1.53 -13.05
CA PHE A 143 5.06 -0.36 -12.62
C PHE A 143 6.58 -0.54 -12.77
N SER A 144 7.09 -1.74 -13.03
CA SER A 144 8.54 -1.97 -13.15
C SER A 144 9.14 -1.24 -14.37
N GLY A 145 8.42 -1.26 -15.49
CA GLY A 145 8.80 -0.54 -16.70
C GLY A 145 8.80 0.98 -16.48
N LEU A 146 7.77 1.49 -15.79
CA LEU A 146 7.65 2.90 -15.44
C LEU A 146 8.82 3.38 -14.57
N ALA A 147 9.14 2.66 -13.47
CA ALA A 147 10.24 3.03 -12.59
C ALA A 147 11.61 3.01 -13.29
N THR A 148 11.82 2.04 -14.18
CA THR A 148 13.06 1.93 -14.96
C THR A 148 13.18 3.08 -15.95
N ALA A 149 12.11 3.39 -16.69
CA ALA A 149 12.08 4.50 -17.63
C ALA A 149 12.27 5.87 -16.95
N ALA A 150 11.66 6.06 -15.77
CA ALA A 150 11.86 7.27 -14.97
C ALA A 150 13.34 7.41 -14.55
N THR A 151 13.97 6.33 -14.09
CA THR A 151 15.40 6.33 -13.74
C THR A 151 16.29 6.68 -14.93
N GLU A 152 15.98 6.19 -16.12
CA GLU A 152 16.73 6.53 -17.33
C GLU A 152 16.48 7.98 -17.78
N ALA A 153 15.28 8.51 -17.56
CA ALA A 153 14.91 9.88 -17.90
C ALA A 153 15.73 10.92 -17.11
N THR A 154 16.16 10.62 -15.87
CA THR A 154 16.99 11.55 -15.07
C THR A 154 18.37 11.82 -15.69
N LYS A 155 18.80 11.03 -16.67
CA LYS A 155 20.05 11.29 -17.42
C LYS A 155 19.90 12.43 -18.43
N LYS A 156 18.67 12.80 -18.78
CA LYS A 156 18.35 13.77 -19.84
C LYS A 156 17.54 14.97 -19.36
N TYR A 157 16.74 14.80 -18.31
CA TYR A 157 15.81 15.81 -17.81
C TYR A 157 16.07 16.14 -16.34
N ASP A 158 15.52 17.26 -15.88
CA ASP A 158 15.58 17.65 -14.48
C ASP A 158 14.86 16.64 -13.58
N LEU A 159 15.40 16.42 -12.38
CA LEU A 159 14.84 15.47 -11.43
C LEU A 159 13.41 15.85 -11.02
N ALA A 160 13.10 17.14 -10.89
CA ALA A 160 11.77 17.60 -10.55
C ALA A 160 10.73 17.21 -11.61
N ASP A 161 11.06 17.40 -12.89
CA ASP A 161 10.21 17.03 -14.02
C ASP A 161 9.99 15.52 -14.09
N VAL A 162 11.02 14.72 -13.83
CA VAL A 162 10.90 13.25 -13.78
C VAL A 162 10.04 12.80 -12.60
N CYS A 163 10.23 13.36 -11.41
CA CYS A 163 9.41 13.08 -10.23
C CYS A 163 7.94 13.37 -10.49
N TYR A 164 7.64 14.54 -11.07
CA TYR A 164 6.29 14.94 -11.46
C TYR A 164 5.70 13.96 -12.48
N SER A 165 6.44 13.68 -13.55
CA SER A 165 5.97 12.80 -14.63
C SER A 165 5.74 11.37 -14.15
N LEU A 166 6.58 10.87 -13.25
CA LEU A 166 6.41 9.57 -12.60
C LEU A 166 5.11 9.52 -11.79
N GLN A 167 4.83 10.55 -10.98
CA GLN A 167 3.60 10.64 -10.19
C GLN A 167 2.37 10.73 -11.08
N GLU A 168 2.35 11.66 -12.04
CA GLU A 168 1.22 11.84 -12.94
C GLU A 168 0.92 10.59 -13.75
N THR A 169 1.96 9.93 -14.30
CA THR A 169 1.78 8.68 -15.04
C THR A 169 1.25 7.56 -14.14
N ALA A 170 1.87 7.35 -12.98
CA ALA A 170 1.48 6.27 -12.08
C ALA A 170 0.07 6.46 -11.50
N PHE A 171 -0.29 7.69 -11.14
CA PHE A 171 -1.59 8.00 -10.56
C PHE A 171 -2.69 8.00 -11.61
N ALA A 172 -2.43 8.48 -12.83
CA ALA A 172 -3.38 8.34 -13.93
C ALA A 172 -3.68 6.86 -14.23
N MET A 173 -2.65 6.00 -14.28
CA MET A 173 -2.83 4.56 -14.44
C MET A 173 -3.70 3.95 -13.33
N LEU A 174 -3.48 4.35 -12.07
CA LEU A 174 -4.29 3.89 -10.94
C LEU A 174 -5.75 4.33 -11.05
N VAL A 175 -6.00 5.57 -11.50
CA VAL A 175 -7.34 6.11 -11.67
C VAL A 175 -8.08 5.40 -12.81
N GLU A 176 -7.41 5.09 -13.92
CA GLU A 176 -8.04 4.42 -15.07
C GLU A 176 -8.64 3.05 -14.73
N VAL A 177 -8.04 2.30 -13.81
CA VAL A 177 -8.50 0.95 -13.44
C VAL A 177 -9.55 0.93 -12.32
N THR A 178 -9.99 2.10 -11.85
CA THR A 178 -11.01 2.27 -10.79
C THR A 178 -12.36 2.69 -11.35
#